data_AF-A0A8C4J9I8-F1
#
_entry.id   AF-A0A8C4J9I8-F1
#
_cell.length_a   1.000
_cell.length_b   1.000
_cell.length_c   1.000
_cell.angle_alpha   90.00
_cell.angle_beta   90.00
_cell.angle_gamma   90.00
#
_symmetry.space_group_name_H-M   'P 1'
#
loop_
_entity.id
_entity.type
_entity.pdbx_description
1 polymer ?
#
loop_
_entity_poly.entity_id
_entity_poly.type
_entity_poly.pdbx_seq_one_letter_code
_entity_poly.pdbx_strand_id
1 'polypeptide(L)'
;MTFTKTSQKFGQWADSRANTVFGLGFSSEQQLTKFAEKFQEVKEAAKLARDRSQEKIETSSNHSQESGRETPSSTRASSVNGTDDEKASHGGPADAHLKSENDKLKIALAQSSSNVKKWETELQTLRESNARLTSALQESAASIEHWKKQFLACKEENDQLRNKIEELEEQCNEINKEKERNAQLSRRLQELETELQDKELELEELRKQGEIIPQLVSECESVSQKLQAAEKKNKDLEEKVVTLRTEVEESKHRQTNLKTELKNFLDVLDGKIDELHDFRQGLSKLGVDN
;
A
#
# COMPACT_ATOMS: atom_id res chain seq x y z
N MET A 1 -10.31 32.59 5.57
CA MET A 1 -9.47 31.72 4.72
C MET A 1 -10.36 30.75 3.98
N THR A 2 -10.14 30.55 2.68
CA THR A 2 -10.94 29.66 1.83
C THR A 2 -10.00 28.70 1.11
N PHE A 3 -10.29 27.41 1.17
CA PHE A 3 -9.56 26.38 0.44
C PHE A 3 -10.21 26.17 -0.93
N THR A 4 -9.40 26.25 -1.99
CA THR A 4 -9.82 26.14 -3.38
C THR A 4 -9.08 24.99 -4.03
N LYS A 5 -9.83 24.05 -4.63
CA LYS A 5 -9.24 22.99 -5.45
C LYS A 5 -8.84 23.59 -6.80
N THR A 6 -7.57 23.45 -7.19
CA THR A 6 -7.05 23.97 -8.47
C THR A 6 -6.74 22.87 -9.47
N SER A 7 -6.66 21.61 -9.03
CA SER A 7 -6.59 20.44 -9.91
C SER A 7 -7.15 19.18 -9.23
N GLN A 8 -7.12 18.05 -9.94
CA GLN A 8 -7.58 16.75 -9.44
C GLN A 8 -6.87 16.28 -8.16
N LYS A 9 -5.63 16.73 -7.94
CA LYS A 9 -4.81 16.31 -6.78
C LYS A 9 -4.19 17.49 -6.03
N PHE A 10 -4.57 18.73 -6.36
CA PHE A 10 -3.97 19.92 -5.77
C PHE A 10 -5.02 20.93 -5.32
N GLY A 11 -4.79 21.52 -4.15
CA GLY A 11 -5.60 22.62 -3.65
C GLY A 11 -4.75 23.65 -2.93
N GLN A 12 -5.29 24.86 -2.79
CA GLN A 12 -4.58 26.00 -2.22
C GLN A 12 -5.51 26.87 -1.39
N TRP A 13 -4.94 27.63 -0.46
CA TRP A 13 -5.66 28.68 0.25
C TRP A 13 -4.77 29.90 0.44
N ALA A 14 -5.39 31.07 0.48
CA ALA A 14 -4.72 32.32 0.77
C ALA A 14 -4.91 32.70 2.25
N ASP A 15 -3.81 33.07 2.89
CA ASP A 15 -3.81 33.80 4.16
C ASP A 15 -3.60 35.29 3.89
N SER A 16 -4.67 36.06 3.96
CA SER A 16 -4.63 37.52 3.79
C SER A 16 -3.88 38.23 4.93
N ARG A 17 -3.78 37.62 6.11
CA ARG A 17 -3.07 38.19 7.26
C ARG A 17 -1.56 38.02 7.10
N ALA A 18 -1.14 36.90 6.52
CA ALA A 18 0.28 36.63 6.21
C ALA A 18 0.68 37.03 4.77
N ASN A 19 -0.25 37.57 3.98
CA ASN A 19 -0.09 37.87 2.55
C ASN A 19 0.58 36.73 1.77
N THR A 20 0.23 35.48 2.08
CA THR A 20 0.90 34.28 1.58
C THR A 20 -0.13 33.28 1.07
N VAL A 21 0.19 32.59 -0.02
CA VAL A 21 -0.62 31.50 -0.58
C VAL A 21 0.05 30.16 -0.29
N PHE A 22 -0.71 29.25 0.32
CA PHE A 22 -0.25 27.91 0.63
C PHE A 22 -0.93 26.90 -0.32
N GLY A 23 -0.14 25.99 -0.87
CA GLY A 23 -0.60 24.93 -1.76
C GLY A 23 -0.27 23.54 -1.20
N LEU A 24 -1.15 22.57 -1.42
CA LEU A 24 -1.01 21.21 -0.93
C LEU A 24 -1.42 20.20 -2.01
N GLY A 25 -0.56 19.20 -2.23
CA GLY A 25 -0.77 18.12 -3.19
C GLY A 25 -1.07 16.78 -2.51
N PHE A 26 -1.89 15.95 -3.14
CA PHE A 26 -2.33 14.66 -2.62
C PHE A 26 -2.04 13.52 -3.60
N SER A 27 -1.94 12.29 -3.08
CA SER A 27 -1.71 11.11 -3.92
C SER A 27 -2.95 10.71 -4.75
N SER A 28 -4.15 11.11 -4.31
CA SER A 28 -5.44 10.84 -4.97
C SER A 28 -6.45 11.97 -4.80
N GLU A 29 -7.42 12.04 -5.72
CA GLU A 29 -8.54 13.00 -5.68
C GLU A 29 -9.43 12.80 -4.45
N GLN A 30 -9.59 11.56 -4.00
CA GLN A 30 -10.36 11.23 -2.81
C GLN A 30 -9.72 11.83 -1.55
N GLN A 31 -8.39 11.80 -1.43
CA GLN A 31 -7.69 12.43 -0.31
C GLN A 31 -7.84 13.96 -0.33
N LEU A 32 -7.70 14.59 -1.50
CA LEU A 32 -7.95 16.03 -1.66
C LEU A 32 -9.37 16.41 -1.25
N THR A 33 -10.35 15.59 -1.63
CA THR A 33 -11.77 15.85 -1.32
C THR A 33 -12.06 15.71 0.17
N LYS A 34 -11.59 14.64 0.82
CA LYS A 34 -11.68 14.48 2.28
C LYS A 34 -11.00 15.61 3.03
N PHE A 35 -9.85 16.08 2.54
CA PHE A 35 -9.17 17.23 3.15
C PHE A 35 -9.99 18.52 3.01
N ALA A 36 -10.55 18.80 1.83
CA ALA A 36 -11.38 19.99 1.61
C ALA A 36 -12.60 20.01 2.54
N GLU A 37 -13.24 18.86 2.76
CA GLU A 37 -14.36 18.71 3.70
C GLU A 37 -13.93 18.99 5.14
N LYS A 38 -12.83 18.36 5.60
CA LYS A 38 -12.30 18.60 6.95
C LYS A 38 -11.85 20.04 7.16
N PHE A 39 -11.24 20.66 6.14
CA PHE A 39 -10.83 22.06 6.21
C PHE A 39 -12.05 22.97 6.42
N GLN A 40 -13.14 22.69 5.70
CA GLN A 40 -14.40 23.42 5.86
C GLN A 40 -15.03 23.18 7.23
N GLU A 41 -15.01 21.94 7.75
CA GLU A 41 -15.49 21.59 9.08
C GLU A 41 -14.73 22.36 10.18
N VAL A 42 -13.40 22.37 10.14
CA VAL A 42 -12.57 23.10 11.11
C VAL A 42 -12.81 24.61 11.01
N LYS A 43 -13.01 25.14 9.80
CA LYS A 43 -13.34 26.55 9.58
C LYS A 43 -14.67 26.92 10.26
N GLU A 44 -15.71 26.10 10.08
CA GLU A 44 -17.01 26.34 10.72
C GLU A 44 -16.95 26.14 12.23
N ALA A 45 -16.21 25.14 12.74
CA ALA A 45 -16.00 24.94 14.17
C ALA A 45 -15.27 26.13 14.82
N ALA A 46 -14.22 26.65 14.16
CA ALA A 46 -13.49 27.83 14.62
C ALA A 46 -14.37 29.10 14.60
N LYS A 47 -15.25 29.22 13.59
CA LYS A 47 -16.24 30.30 13.53
C LYS A 47 -17.23 30.17 14.69
N LEU A 48 -17.80 28.99 14.92
CA LEU A 48 -18.73 28.72 16.02
C LEU A 48 -18.10 28.99 17.40
N ALA A 49 -16.82 28.66 17.57
CA ALA A 49 -16.09 28.94 18.80
C ALA A 49 -15.88 30.44 19.01
N ARG A 50 -15.56 31.20 17.95
CA ARG A 50 -15.52 32.67 18.01
C ARG A 50 -16.89 33.25 18.34
N ASP A 51 -17.95 32.79 17.67
CA ASP A 51 -19.31 33.28 17.87
C ASP A 51 -19.78 33.00 19.31
N ARG A 52 -19.54 31.80 19.86
CA ARG A 52 -19.83 31.49 21.29
C ARG A 52 -19.01 32.35 22.26
N SER A 53 -17.75 32.65 21.93
CA SER A 53 -16.93 33.51 22.78
C SER A 53 -17.40 34.97 22.76
N GLN A 54 -18.00 35.40 21.66
CA GLN A 54 -18.54 36.74 21.48
C GLN A 54 -19.96 36.87 22.08
N GLU A 55 -20.81 35.85 21.93
CA GLU A 55 -22.10 35.75 22.64
C GLU A 55 -21.94 35.72 24.16
N LYS A 56 -20.88 35.07 24.68
CA LYS A 56 -20.58 35.07 26.12
C LYS A 56 -20.18 36.46 26.64
N ILE A 57 -19.64 37.32 25.77
CA ILE A 57 -19.32 38.72 26.11
C ILE A 57 -20.60 39.56 26.04
N GLU A 58 -21.45 39.38 25.03
CA GLU A 58 -22.71 40.13 24.88
C GLU A 58 -23.78 39.74 25.92
N THR A 59 -23.85 38.47 26.33
CA THR A 59 -24.76 38.01 27.40
C THR A 59 -24.24 38.30 28.82
N SER A 60 -22.93 38.54 29.00
CA SER A 60 -22.35 39.02 30.26
C SER A 60 -22.37 40.55 30.41
N SER A 61 -22.70 41.28 29.33
CA SER A 61 -22.74 42.74 29.32
C SER A 61 -24.09 43.34 29.75
N ASN A 62 -25.11 42.54 30.06
CA ASN A 62 -26.46 43.01 30.40
C ASN A 62 -26.85 42.88 31.88
N HIS A 63 -25.89 42.78 32.81
CA HIS A 63 -26.16 42.95 34.25
C HIS A 63 -25.31 44.06 34.86
N SER A 64 -25.31 45.23 34.23
CA SER A 64 -24.83 46.49 34.82
C SER A 64 -25.52 47.70 34.16
N GLN A 65 -26.85 47.70 34.24
CA GLN A 65 -27.71 48.90 34.18
C GLN A 65 -28.80 48.60 35.23
N GLU A 66 -29.11 49.42 36.23
CA GLU A 66 -29.33 50.86 36.20
C GLU A 66 -29.57 51.38 37.63
N SER A 67 -29.45 52.70 37.79
CA SER A 67 -29.94 53.55 38.89
C SER A 67 -28.89 53.88 39.96
N GLY A 68 -28.12 54.97 39.88
CA GLY A 68 -28.45 56.26 39.29
C GLY A 68 -29.39 57.03 40.22
N ARG A 69 -28.83 57.69 41.25
CA ARG A 69 -29.41 58.91 41.81
C ARG A 69 -28.35 59.79 42.47
N GLU A 70 -28.18 60.93 41.84
CA GLU A 70 -27.47 62.13 42.30
C GLU A 70 -28.17 62.75 43.52
N THR A 71 -27.37 63.32 44.42
CA THR A 71 -27.66 64.51 45.28
C THR A 71 -28.81 64.43 46.34
N PRO A 72 -28.81 65.27 47.41
CA PRO A 72 -28.09 66.54 47.58
C PRO A 72 -27.37 66.80 48.91
N SER A 73 -26.51 67.81 48.85
CA SER A 73 -26.07 68.66 49.96
C SER A 73 -27.25 69.47 50.51
N SER A 74 -27.49 69.48 51.83
CA SER A 74 -28.15 70.58 52.56
C SER A 74 -28.03 70.33 54.08
N THR A 75 -27.11 71.00 54.77
CA THR A 75 -27.37 72.24 55.53
C THR A 75 -28.47 72.10 56.60
N ARG A 76 -28.05 71.95 57.87
CA ARG A 76 -28.63 72.79 58.94
C ARG A 76 -27.69 72.92 60.13
N ALA A 77 -27.29 74.16 60.33
CA ALA A 77 -26.55 74.67 61.47
C ALA A 77 -27.32 74.55 62.78
N SER A 78 -26.57 74.53 63.88
CA SER A 78 -26.97 75.25 65.10
C SER A 78 -25.73 75.86 65.73
N SER A 79 -25.52 77.11 65.35
CA SER A 79 -24.82 78.14 66.12
C SER A 79 -25.81 78.71 67.14
N VAL A 80 -25.47 78.64 68.42
CA VAL A 80 -25.81 79.57 69.53
C VAL A 80 -25.05 79.02 70.75
N ASN A 81 -24.25 79.78 71.49
CA ASN A 81 -24.73 80.91 72.27
C ASN A 81 -23.55 81.82 72.67
N GLY A 82 -23.66 83.10 72.33
CA GLY A 82 -23.00 84.19 73.03
C GLY A 82 -24.08 85.14 73.52
N THR A 83 -23.88 85.63 74.74
CA THR A 83 -24.29 86.96 75.22
C THR A 83 -25.62 87.08 75.98
N ASP A 84 -25.45 87.65 77.17
CA ASP A 84 -26.27 88.66 77.85
C ASP A 84 -27.50 88.32 78.69
N ASP A 85 -27.27 88.47 80.00
CA ASP A 85 -27.72 89.60 80.83
C ASP A 85 -28.84 89.38 81.85
N GLU A 86 -28.57 89.98 82.99
CA GLU A 86 -29.26 90.11 84.25
C GLU A 86 -30.79 90.23 84.16
N LYS A 87 -31.51 89.45 84.99
CA LYS A 87 -32.45 90.05 85.96
C LYS A 87 -33.00 89.05 86.95
N ALA A 88 -32.91 89.47 88.21
CA ALA A 88 -33.60 88.94 89.38
C ALA A 88 -35.06 88.53 89.14
N SER A 89 -35.48 87.43 89.76
CA SER A 89 -36.38 87.46 90.92
C SER A 89 -37.28 86.22 91.00
N HIS A 90 -37.04 85.40 92.03
CA HIS A 90 -38.00 84.72 92.91
C HIS A 90 -39.32 84.16 92.31
N GLY A 91 -39.42 82.82 92.25
CA GLY A 91 -40.67 82.08 92.56
C GLY A 91 -41.18 81.00 91.58
N GLY A 92 -40.72 79.74 91.74
CA GLY A 92 -41.42 78.46 91.39
C GLY A 92 -41.49 77.95 89.92
N PRO A 93 -40.79 76.83 89.57
CA PRO A 93 -41.12 76.03 88.35
C PRO A 93 -40.64 74.54 88.29
N ALA A 94 -40.72 73.73 89.36
CA ALA A 94 -40.12 72.38 89.33
C ALA A 94 -40.89 71.35 88.45
N ASP A 95 -42.22 71.33 88.49
CA ASP A 95 -43.03 70.27 87.86
C ASP A 95 -43.07 70.32 86.32
N ALA A 96 -43.14 71.52 85.73
CA ALA A 96 -43.16 71.67 84.27
C ALA A 96 -41.81 71.32 83.63
N HIS A 97 -40.71 71.62 84.32
CA HIS A 97 -39.36 71.22 83.91
C HIS A 97 -39.22 69.69 83.94
N LEU A 98 -39.61 69.05 85.05
CA LEU A 98 -39.59 67.59 85.20
C LEU A 98 -40.44 66.87 84.14
N LYS A 99 -41.58 67.42 83.75
CA LYS A 99 -42.42 66.85 82.68
C LYS A 99 -41.74 66.91 81.31
N SER A 100 -41.13 68.04 80.96
CA SER A 100 -40.40 68.18 79.68
C SER A 100 -39.17 67.26 79.62
N GLU A 101 -38.51 67.05 80.76
CA GLU A 101 -37.39 66.15 80.90
C GLU A 101 -37.84 64.68 80.81
N ASN A 102 -39.00 64.34 81.39
CA ASN A 102 -39.62 63.03 81.26
C ASN A 102 -39.99 62.69 79.80
N ASP A 103 -40.52 63.66 79.05
CA ASP A 103 -40.87 63.47 77.64
C ASP A 103 -39.62 63.33 76.76
N LYS A 104 -38.54 64.08 77.04
CA LYS A 104 -37.23 63.90 76.40
C LYS A 104 -36.65 62.52 76.68
N LEU A 105 -36.72 62.04 77.92
CA LEU A 105 -36.26 60.71 78.30
C LEU A 105 -37.09 59.60 77.63
N LYS A 106 -38.41 59.78 77.49
CA LYS A 106 -39.26 58.84 76.74
C LYS A 106 -38.89 58.78 75.26
N ILE A 107 -38.62 59.92 74.62
CA ILE A 107 -38.18 59.96 73.22
C ILE A 107 -36.80 59.30 73.09
N ALA A 108 -35.85 59.60 73.98
CA ALA A 108 -34.53 58.99 73.99
C ALA A 108 -34.60 57.46 74.21
N LEU A 109 -35.50 56.99 75.09
CA LEU A 109 -35.73 55.56 75.31
C LEU A 109 -36.37 54.89 74.09
N ALA A 110 -37.36 55.53 73.45
CA ALA A 110 -37.96 55.04 72.21
C ALA A 110 -36.94 54.98 71.06
N GLN A 111 -36.07 55.99 70.96
CA GLN A 111 -34.96 56.02 70.00
C GLN A 111 -33.93 54.92 70.30
N SER A 112 -33.56 54.72 71.57
CA SER A 112 -32.67 53.64 71.99
C SER A 112 -33.24 52.26 71.66
N SER A 113 -34.54 52.04 71.95
CA SER A 113 -35.25 50.80 71.59
C SER A 113 -35.30 50.57 70.08
N SER A 114 -35.54 51.63 69.28
CA SER A 114 -35.49 51.56 67.81
C SER A 114 -34.09 51.22 67.30
N ASN A 115 -33.05 51.79 67.92
CA ASN A 115 -31.67 51.48 67.58
C ASN A 115 -31.36 50.01 67.89
N VAL A 116 -31.69 49.50 69.09
CA VAL A 116 -31.50 48.08 69.45
C VAL A 116 -32.14 47.17 68.40
N LYS A 117 -33.37 47.46 67.96
CA LYS A 117 -34.03 46.69 66.89
C LYS A 117 -33.28 46.74 65.56
N LYS A 118 -32.74 47.90 65.15
CA LYS A 118 -31.90 48.00 63.94
C LYS A 118 -30.65 47.12 64.05
N TRP A 119 -29.92 47.23 65.16
CA TRP A 119 -28.74 46.41 65.42
C TRP A 119 -29.09 44.91 65.42
N GLU A 120 -30.23 44.52 65.98
CA GLU A 120 -30.71 43.15 65.98
C GLU A 120 -31.01 42.64 64.56
N THR A 121 -31.69 43.44 63.73
CA THR A 121 -31.95 43.09 62.33
C THR A 121 -30.68 42.99 61.48
N GLU A 122 -29.72 43.88 61.71
CA GLU A 122 -28.43 43.87 60.99
C GLU A 122 -27.59 42.67 61.40
N LEU A 123 -27.54 42.35 62.70
CA LEU A 123 -26.88 41.17 63.21
C LEU A 123 -27.49 39.88 62.63
N GLN A 124 -28.82 39.82 62.52
CA GLN A 124 -29.51 38.70 61.89
C GLN A 124 -29.16 38.59 60.39
N THR A 125 -29.17 39.70 59.67
CA THR A 125 -28.78 39.75 58.25
C THR A 125 -27.33 39.30 58.04
N LEU A 126 -26.42 39.72 58.92
CA LEU A 126 -25.02 39.30 58.88
C LEU A 126 -24.85 37.81 59.16
N ARG A 127 -25.61 37.24 60.10
CA ARG A 127 -25.62 35.78 60.34
C ARG A 127 -26.09 35.01 59.12
N GLU A 128 -27.18 35.44 58.48
CA GLU A 128 -27.70 34.82 57.26
C GLU A 128 -26.72 34.94 56.09
N SER A 129 -26.05 36.10 55.96
CA SER A 129 -24.99 36.30 54.98
C SER A 129 -23.81 35.34 55.22
N ASN A 130 -23.35 35.23 56.47
CA ASN A 130 -22.26 34.32 56.85
C ASN A 130 -22.61 32.85 56.59
N ALA A 131 -23.85 32.45 56.88
CA ALA A 131 -24.35 31.11 56.57
C ALA A 131 -24.33 30.83 55.06
N ARG A 132 -24.80 31.77 54.23
CA ARG A 132 -24.75 31.64 52.76
C ARG A 132 -23.32 31.53 52.21
N LEU A 133 -22.40 32.35 52.71
CA LEU A 133 -20.99 32.27 52.33
C LEU A 133 -20.36 30.92 52.71
N THR A 134 -20.71 30.40 53.88
CA THR A 134 -20.25 29.07 54.34
C THR A 134 -20.76 27.96 53.41
N SER A 135 -22.06 27.98 53.05
CA SER A 135 -22.63 27.01 52.11
C SER A 135 -21.95 27.11 50.73
N ALA A 136 -21.78 28.31 50.19
CA ALA A 136 -21.11 28.51 48.89
C ALA A 136 -19.65 28.01 48.91
N LEU A 137 -18.94 28.19 50.03
CA LEU A 137 -17.59 27.66 50.20
C LEU A 137 -17.57 26.13 50.24
N GLN A 138 -18.52 25.50 50.93
CA GLN A 138 -18.67 24.03 50.95
C GLN A 138 -19.00 23.47 49.57
N GLU A 139 -19.91 24.12 48.82
CA GLU A 139 -20.25 23.75 47.45
C GLU A 139 -19.07 23.91 46.49
N SER A 140 -18.29 24.98 46.64
CA SER A 140 -17.06 25.20 45.87
C SER A 140 -16.01 24.12 46.18
N ALA A 141 -15.82 23.77 47.46
CA ALA A 141 -14.93 22.69 47.86
C ALA A 141 -15.36 21.33 47.28
N ALA A 142 -16.66 21.01 47.34
CA ALA A 142 -17.21 19.79 46.73
C ALA A 142 -17.04 19.78 45.20
N SER A 143 -17.21 20.93 44.55
CA SER A 143 -17.00 21.10 43.10
C SER A 143 -15.54 20.85 42.72
N ILE A 144 -14.58 21.38 43.49
CA ILE A 144 -13.15 21.14 43.27
C ILE A 144 -12.84 19.64 43.35
N GLU A 145 -13.37 18.93 44.36
CA GLU A 145 -13.15 17.48 44.49
C GLU A 145 -13.78 16.69 43.33
N HIS A 146 -14.95 17.11 42.85
CA HIS A 146 -15.55 16.51 41.65
C HIS A 146 -14.67 16.71 40.41
N TRP A 147 -14.18 17.93 40.18
CA TRP A 147 -13.30 18.23 39.03
C TRP A 147 -11.97 17.48 39.10
N LYS A 148 -11.40 17.32 40.30
CA LYS A 148 -10.20 16.49 40.49
C LYS A 148 -10.45 15.05 40.08
N LYS A 149 -11.58 14.46 40.47
CA LYS A 149 -11.94 13.08 40.06
C LYS A 149 -12.11 12.97 38.55
N GLN A 150 -12.81 13.92 37.93
CA GLN A 150 -12.98 13.95 36.47
C GLN A 150 -11.65 14.11 35.73
N PHE A 151 -10.76 14.95 36.24
CA PHE A 151 -9.42 15.14 35.69
C PHE A 151 -8.61 13.84 35.75
N LEU A 152 -8.63 13.12 36.88
CA LEU A 152 -7.93 11.85 37.01
C LEU A 152 -8.48 10.79 36.06
N ALA A 153 -9.80 10.69 35.90
CA ALA A 153 -10.42 9.76 34.95
C ALA A 153 -10.01 10.07 33.50
N CYS A 154 -10.06 11.36 33.11
CA CYS A 154 -9.62 11.79 31.77
C CYS A 154 -8.12 11.55 31.55
N LYS A 155 -7.29 11.76 32.57
CA LYS A 155 -5.87 11.45 32.51
C LYS A 155 -5.63 9.95 32.27
N GLU A 156 -6.31 9.09 33.00
CA GLU A 156 -6.18 7.65 32.86
C GLU A 156 -6.67 7.16 31.48
N GLU A 157 -7.77 7.71 30.96
CA GLU A 157 -8.21 7.44 29.59
C GLU A 157 -7.16 7.89 28.57
N ASN A 158 -6.53 9.06 28.76
CA ASN A 158 -5.47 9.53 27.88
C ASN A 158 -4.25 8.60 27.90
N ASP A 159 -3.85 8.14 29.09
CA ASP A 159 -2.74 7.21 29.26
C ASP A 159 -3.06 5.85 28.60
N GLN A 160 -4.29 5.35 28.74
CA GLN A 160 -4.76 4.13 28.05
C GLN A 160 -4.74 4.30 26.52
N LEU A 161 -5.20 5.43 26.00
CA LEU A 161 -5.19 5.71 24.57
C LEU A 161 -3.75 5.82 24.02
N ARG A 162 -2.83 6.44 24.77
CA ARG A 162 -1.41 6.50 24.40
C ARG A 162 -0.79 5.11 24.31
N ASN A 163 -1.03 4.27 25.31
CA ASN A 163 -0.56 2.87 25.27
C ASN A 163 -1.15 2.11 24.09
N LYS A 164 -2.44 2.35 23.77
CA LYS A 164 -3.06 1.69 22.61
C LYS A 164 -2.47 2.15 21.28
N ILE A 165 -2.11 3.43 21.17
CA ILE A 165 -1.42 3.97 19.98
C ILE A 165 -0.06 3.29 19.83
N GLU A 166 0.73 3.18 20.90
CA GLU A 166 2.04 2.52 20.88
C GLU A 166 1.93 1.04 20.45
N GLU A 167 0.96 0.30 20.99
CA GLU A 167 0.69 -1.08 20.60
C GLU A 167 0.32 -1.20 19.11
N LEU A 168 -0.52 -0.29 18.60
CA LEU A 168 -0.91 -0.27 17.18
C LEU A 168 0.25 0.12 16.26
N GLU A 169 1.14 1.02 16.69
CA GLU A 169 2.36 1.38 15.98
C GLU A 169 3.32 0.19 15.88
N GLU A 170 3.49 -0.57 16.98
CA GLU A 170 4.28 -1.81 16.98
C GLU A 170 3.70 -2.86 16.03
N GLN A 171 2.38 -3.08 16.07
CA GLN A 171 1.70 -3.98 15.14
C GLN A 171 1.87 -3.55 13.67
N CYS A 172 1.79 -2.25 13.38
CA CYS A 172 2.04 -1.72 12.03
C CYS A 172 3.47 -1.99 11.57
N ASN A 173 4.45 -1.82 12.46
CA ASN A 173 5.85 -2.13 12.17
C ASN A 173 6.04 -3.62 11.85
N GLU A 174 5.40 -4.51 12.61
CA GLU A 174 5.48 -5.95 12.36
C GLU A 174 4.82 -6.35 11.04
N ILE A 175 3.65 -5.79 10.72
CA ILE A 175 3.00 -5.96 9.41
C ILE A 175 3.92 -5.50 8.27
N ASN A 176 4.66 -4.40 8.45
CA ASN A 176 5.59 -3.90 7.44
C ASN A 176 6.79 -4.84 7.25
N LYS A 177 7.37 -5.37 8.33
CA LYS A 177 8.44 -6.39 8.23
C LYS A 177 7.95 -7.64 7.51
N GLU A 178 6.74 -8.11 7.83
CA GLU A 178 6.16 -9.29 7.20
C GLU A 178 5.86 -9.05 5.70
N LYS A 179 5.40 -7.85 5.33
CA LYS A 179 5.27 -7.45 3.93
C LYS A 179 6.60 -7.46 3.19
N GLU A 180 7.66 -6.96 3.80
CA GLU A 180 9.00 -6.97 3.21
C GLU A 180 9.51 -8.41 3.02
N ARG A 181 9.35 -9.26 4.03
CA ARG A 181 9.69 -10.70 3.95
C ARG A 181 8.91 -11.39 2.84
N ASN A 182 7.62 -11.11 2.71
CA ASN A 182 6.79 -11.68 1.65
C ASN A 182 7.21 -11.19 0.25
N ALA A 183 7.59 -9.91 0.12
CA ALA A 183 8.12 -9.37 -1.14
C ALA A 183 9.45 -10.03 -1.53
N GLN A 184 10.34 -10.30 -0.55
CA GLN A 184 11.58 -11.05 -0.78
C GLN A 184 11.30 -12.49 -1.22
N LEU A 185 10.37 -13.19 -0.56
CA LEU A 185 9.97 -14.54 -0.95
C LEU A 185 9.36 -14.58 -2.35
N SER A 186 8.52 -13.61 -2.69
CA SER A 186 7.91 -13.51 -4.03
C SER A 186 8.98 -13.32 -5.11
N ARG A 187 10.00 -12.50 -4.84
CA ARG A 187 11.15 -12.36 -5.75
C ARG A 187 11.93 -13.67 -5.90
N ARG A 188 12.19 -14.36 -4.80
CA ARG A 188 12.93 -15.64 -4.82
C ARG A 188 12.15 -16.73 -5.56
N LEU A 189 10.83 -16.76 -5.43
CA LEU A 189 9.97 -17.66 -6.20
C LEU A 189 10.07 -17.37 -7.70
N GLN A 190 9.98 -16.10 -8.10
CA GLN A 190 10.12 -15.72 -9.51
C GLN A 190 11.50 -16.11 -10.08
N GLU A 191 12.57 -15.90 -9.32
CA GLU A 191 13.92 -16.34 -9.72
C GLU A 191 14.00 -17.87 -9.92
N LEU A 192 13.45 -18.64 -8.99
CA LEU A 192 13.42 -20.11 -9.07
C LEU A 192 12.55 -20.60 -10.23
N GLU A 193 11.43 -19.93 -10.52
CA GLU A 193 10.59 -20.24 -11.68
C GLU A 193 11.35 -20.00 -12.99
N THR A 194 12.11 -18.91 -13.10
CA THR A 194 12.95 -18.65 -14.29
C THR A 194 14.07 -19.66 -14.44
N GLU A 195 14.75 -20.02 -13.33
CA GLU A 195 15.80 -21.04 -13.35
C GLU A 195 15.25 -22.41 -13.76
N LEU A 196 14.05 -22.75 -13.29
CA LEU A 196 13.38 -23.99 -13.66
C LEU A 196 13.00 -24.01 -15.15
N GLN A 197 12.49 -22.91 -15.69
CA GLN A 197 12.21 -22.77 -17.13
C GLN A 197 13.49 -22.93 -17.98
N ASP A 198 14.59 -22.31 -17.58
CA ASP A 198 15.87 -22.45 -18.27
C ASP A 198 16.36 -23.90 -18.25
N LYS A 199 16.20 -24.59 -17.11
CA LYS A 199 16.55 -26.02 -16.97
C LYS A 199 15.65 -26.92 -17.80
N GLU A 200 14.36 -26.61 -17.93
CA GLU A 200 13.45 -27.34 -18.80
C GLU A 200 13.84 -27.20 -20.28
N LEU A 201 14.25 -25.99 -20.71
CA LEU A 201 14.76 -25.77 -22.07
C LEU A 201 16.07 -26.54 -22.32
N GLU A 202 16.99 -26.53 -21.36
CA GLU A 202 18.23 -27.31 -21.43
C GLU A 202 17.94 -28.81 -21.55
N LEU A 203 16.99 -29.33 -20.77
CA LEU A 203 16.58 -30.74 -20.84
C LEU A 203 15.96 -31.09 -22.19
N GLU A 204 15.13 -30.22 -22.77
CA GLU A 204 14.53 -30.44 -24.08
C GLU A 204 15.60 -30.47 -25.18
N GLU A 205 16.59 -29.60 -25.10
CA GLU A 205 17.72 -29.60 -26.05
C GLU A 205 18.57 -30.87 -25.90
N LEU A 206 18.87 -31.29 -24.66
CA LEU A 206 19.59 -32.54 -24.41
C LEU A 206 18.81 -33.76 -24.89
N ARG A 207 17.47 -33.76 -24.80
CA ARG A 207 16.62 -34.82 -25.36
C ARG A 207 16.77 -34.90 -26.89
N LYS A 208 16.69 -33.77 -27.59
CA LYS A 208 16.91 -33.72 -29.05
C LYS A 208 18.30 -34.23 -29.43
N GLN A 209 19.33 -33.84 -28.67
CA GLN A 209 20.68 -34.36 -28.89
C GLN A 209 20.76 -35.88 -28.65
N GLY A 210 20.03 -36.39 -27.66
CA GLY A 210 19.91 -37.82 -27.38
C GLY A 210 19.30 -38.64 -28.53
N GLU A 211 18.49 -38.02 -29.40
CA GLU A 211 17.89 -38.68 -30.57
C GLU A 211 18.87 -38.85 -31.75
N ILE A 212 20.01 -38.15 -31.75
CA ILE A 212 21.00 -38.22 -32.82
C ILE A 212 21.63 -39.63 -32.90
N ILE A 213 21.93 -40.25 -31.76
CA ILE A 213 22.57 -41.58 -31.74
C ILE A 213 21.65 -42.65 -32.36
N PRO A 214 20.37 -42.80 -31.95
CA PRO A 214 19.44 -43.71 -32.61
C PRO A 214 19.28 -43.47 -34.12
N GLN A 215 19.24 -42.20 -34.55
CA GLN A 215 19.17 -41.85 -35.98
C GLN A 215 20.41 -42.34 -36.73
N LEU A 216 21.61 -42.06 -36.20
CA LEU A 216 22.87 -42.53 -36.78
C LEU A 216 22.94 -44.07 -36.82
N VAL A 217 22.46 -44.76 -35.78
CA VAL A 217 22.39 -46.23 -35.78
C VAL A 217 21.48 -46.74 -36.90
N SER A 218 20.31 -46.15 -37.09
CA SER A 218 19.40 -46.51 -38.18
C SER A 218 20.01 -46.25 -39.57
N GLU A 219 20.74 -45.14 -39.73
CA GLU A 219 21.48 -44.86 -40.97
C GLU A 219 22.60 -45.89 -41.21
N CYS A 220 23.37 -46.23 -40.18
CA CYS A 220 24.40 -47.26 -40.26
C CYS A 220 23.81 -48.63 -40.65
N GLU A 221 22.67 -49.02 -40.08
CA GLU A 221 21.95 -50.26 -40.44
C GLU A 221 21.49 -50.23 -41.91
N SER A 222 20.91 -49.11 -42.37
CA SER A 222 20.48 -48.93 -43.76
C SER A 222 21.66 -49.03 -44.75
N VAL A 223 22.78 -48.38 -44.44
CA VAL A 223 24.01 -48.45 -45.25
C VAL A 223 24.57 -49.87 -45.25
N SER A 224 24.59 -50.53 -44.09
CA SER A 224 25.06 -51.92 -43.98
C SER A 224 24.21 -52.89 -44.82
N GLN A 225 22.88 -52.74 -44.80
CA GLN A 225 21.97 -53.52 -45.65
C GLN A 225 22.22 -53.27 -47.15
N LYS A 226 22.43 -52.01 -47.57
CA LYS A 226 22.77 -51.67 -48.95
C LYS A 226 24.10 -52.26 -49.38
N LEU A 227 25.11 -52.23 -48.49
CA LEU A 227 26.41 -52.84 -48.74
C LEU A 227 26.28 -54.35 -48.94
N GLN A 228 25.56 -55.04 -48.04
CA GLN A 228 25.34 -56.48 -48.14
C GLN A 228 24.61 -56.86 -49.44
N ALA A 229 23.61 -56.08 -49.86
CA ALA A 229 22.91 -56.28 -51.13
C ALA A 229 23.84 -56.10 -52.34
N ALA A 230 24.72 -55.08 -52.30
CA ALA A 230 25.71 -54.84 -53.33
C ALA A 230 26.76 -55.97 -53.40
N GLU A 231 27.25 -56.43 -52.25
CA GLU A 231 28.18 -57.56 -52.14
C GLU A 231 27.58 -58.85 -52.73
N LYS A 232 26.32 -59.16 -52.39
CA LYS A 232 25.61 -60.31 -52.97
C LYS A 232 25.50 -60.20 -54.48
N LYS A 233 25.09 -59.04 -55.00
CA LYS A 233 24.99 -58.81 -56.45
C LYS A 233 26.35 -58.92 -57.12
N ASN A 234 27.43 -58.45 -56.48
CA ASN A 234 28.77 -58.56 -57.03
C ASN A 234 29.21 -60.02 -57.10
N LYS A 235 28.94 -60.81 -56.06
CA LYS A 235 29.17 -62.26 -56.06
C LYS A 235 28.40 -62.97 -57.19
N ASP A 236 27.11 -62.66 -57.36
CA ASP A 236 26.30 -63.23 -58.44
C ASP A 236 26.89 -62.88 -59.84
N LEU A 237 27.42 -61.65 -60.00
CA LEU A 237 28.08 -61.23 -61.23
C LEU A 237 29.44 -61.92 -61.44
N GLU A 238 30.24 -62.10 -60.38
CA GLU A 238 31.49 -62.86 -60.43
C GLU A 238 31.26 -64.30 -60.86
N GLU A 239 30.25 -64.97 -60.28
CA GLU A 239 29.84 -66.32 -60.67
C GLU A 239 29.44 -66.37 -62.16
N LYS A 240 28.65 -65.40 -62.62
CA LYS A 240 28.25 -65.29 -64.03
C LYS A 240 29.45 -65.07 -64.97
N VAL A 241 30.43 -64.26 -64.56
CA VAL A 241 31.67 -64.04 -65.31
C VAL A 241 32.47 -65.34 -65.43
N VAL A 242 32.55 -66.14 -64.35
CA VAL A 242 33.22 -67.45 -64.39
C VAL A 242 32.51 -68.40 -65.34
N THR A 243 31.18 -68.52 -65.26
CA THR A 243 30.40 -69.36 -66.18
C THR A 243 30.63 -68.99 -67.64
N LEU A 244 30.50 -67.69 -67.96
CA LEU A 244 30.72 -67.20 -69.33
C LEU A 244 32.16 -67.45 -69.81
N ARG A 245 33.16 -67.31 -68.94
CA ARG A 245 34.56 -67.64 -69.27
C ARG A 245 34.72 -69.12 -69.61
N THR A 246 34.10 -70.01 -68.83
CA THR A 246 34.13 -71.46 -69.09
C THR A 246 33.45 -71.80 -70.41
N GLU A 247 32.27 -71.23 -70.70
CA GLU A 247 31.55 -71.43 -71.97
C GLU A 247 32.37 -70.96 -73.17
N VAL A 248 33.06 -69.82 -73.05
CA VAL A 248 33.96 -69.30 -74.09
C VAL A 248 35.13 -70.26 -74.33
N GLU A 249 35.77 -70.78 -73.27
CA GLU A 249 36.90 -71.71 -73.42
C GLU A 249 36.43 -73.05 -74.02
N GLU A 250 35.27 -73.56 -73.61
CA GLU A 250 34.66 -74.75 -74.23
C GLU A 250 34.34 -74.52 -75.72
N SER A 251 33.77 -73.37 -76.08
CA SER A 251 33.49 -73.02 -77.47
C SER A 251 34.77 -72.96 -78.30
N LYS A 252 35.83 -72.38 -77.75
CA LYS A 252 37.17 -72.34 -78.38
C LYS A 252 37.76 -73.74 -78.53
N HIS A 253 37.62 -74.61 -77.54
CA HIS A 253 38.05 -76.00 -77.62
C HIS A 253 37.29 -76.79 -78.72
N ARG A 254 35.95 -76.63 -78.78
CA ARG A 254 35.13 -77.19 -79.88
C ARG A 254 35.59 -76.68 -81.25
N GLN A 255 35.88 -75.38 -81.36
CA GLN A 255 36.40 -74.78 -82.60
C GLN A 255 37.76 -75.37 -83.00
N THR A 256 38.69 -75.56 -82.06
CA THR A 256 39.99 -76.18 -82.35
C THR A 256 39.85 -77.63 -82.79
N ASN A 257 38.94 -78.39 -82.18
CA ASN A 257 38.66 -79.77 -82.56
C ASN A 257 38.10 -79.83 -83.99
N LEU A 258 37.08 -79.02 -84.30
CA LEU A 258 36.52 -78.90 -85.65
C LEU A 258 37.59 -78.50 -86.69
N LYS A 259 38.48 -77.56 -86.35
CA LYS A 259 39.59 -77.17 -87.22
C LYS A 259 40.56 -78.32 -87.48
N THR A 260 40.81 -79.15 -86.47
CA THR A 260 41.68 -80.34 -86.56
C THR A 260 41.02 -81.41 -87.42
N GLU A 261 39.73 -81.69 -87.21
CA GLU A 261 38.95 -82.61 -88.04
C GLU A 261 38.90 -82.16 -89.50
N LEU A 262 38.68 -80.86 -89.75
CA LEU A 262 38.70 -80.29 -91.09
C LEU A 262 40.07 -80.45 -91.75
N LYS A 263 41.15 -80.21 -91.00
CA LYS A 263 42.51 -80.44 -91.49
C LYS A 263 42.73 -81.91 -91.86
N ASN A 264 42.35 -82.85 -90.99
CA ASN A 264 42.46 -84.28 -91.28
C ASN A 264 41.64 -84.67 -92.52
N PHE A 265 40.46 -84.09 -92.70
CA PHE A 265 39.62 -84.34 -93.88
C PHE A 265 40.27 -83.81 -95.17
N LEU A 266 40.88 -82.62 -95.10
CA LEU A 266 41.67 -82.06 -96.20
C LEU A 266 42.87 -82.96 -96.53
N ASP A 267 43.64 -83.41 -95.53
CA ASP A 267 44.78 -84.30 -95.72
C ASP A 267 44.35 -85.64 -96.39
N VAL A 268 43.18 -86.18 -96.02
CA VAL A 268 42.59 -87.38 -96.66
C VAL A 268 42.16 -87.09 -98.11
N LEU A 269 41.57 -85.91 -98.38
CA LEU A 269 41.20 -85.52 -99.73
C LEU A 269 42.42 -85.35 -100.63
N ASP A 270 43.48 -84.70 -100.13
CA ASP A 270 44.74 -84.55 -100.85
C ASP A 270 45.33 -85.93 -101.18
N GLY A 271 45.36 -86.85 -100.22
CA GLY A 271 45.78 -88.24 -100.47
C GLY A 271 44.94 -88.95 -101.54
N LYS A 272 43.61 -88.76 -101.54
CA LYS A 272 42.74 -89.30 -102.61
C LYS A 272 42.98 -88.65 -103.97
N ILE A 273 43.32 -87.37 -104.01
CA ILE A 273 43.68 -86.67 -105.24
C ILE A 273 44.99 -87.24 -105.81
N ASP A 274 45.98 -87.50 -104.95
CA ASP A 274 47.23 -88.15 -105.32
C ASP A 274 46.98 -89.56 -105.89
N GLU A 275 46.18 -90.40 -105.22
CA GLU A 275 45.77 -91.72 -105.71
C GLU A 275 45.08 -91.64 -107.09
N LEU A 276 44.17 -90.68 -107.29
CA LEU A 276 43.50 -90.45 -108.57
C LEU A 276 44.49 -89.96 -109.65
N HIS A 277 45.48 -89.14 -109.28
CA HIS A 277 46.53 -88.69 -110.18
C HIS A 277 47.41 -89.86 -110.63
N ASP A 278 47.82 -90.72 -109.70
CA ASP A 278 48.56 -91.95 -109.98
C ASP A 278 47.75 -92.91 -110.87
N PHE A 279 46.45 -93.07 -110.58
CA PHE A 279 45.55 -93.87 -111.41
C PHE A 279 45.45 -93.32 -112.84
N ARG A 280 45.30 -92.00 -113.00
CA ARG A 280 45.29 -91.33 -114.31
C ARG A 280 46.60 -91.51 -115.07
N GLN A 281 47.74 -91.42 -114.36
CA GLN A 281 49.06 -91.64 -114.96
C GLN A 281 49.25 -93.11 -115.37
N GLY A 282 48.76 -94.06 -114.57
CA GLY A 282 48.72 -95.48 -114.91
C GLY A 282 47.87 -95.78 -116.15
N LEU A 283 46.67 -95.17 -116.24
CA LEU A 283 45.82 -95.26 -117.43
C LEU A 283 46.49 -94.65 -118.67
N SER A 284 47.19 -93.52 -118.52
CA SER A 284 47.94 -92.90 -119.61
C SER A 284 49.04 -93.83 -120.15
N LYS A 285 49.74 -94.57 -119.28
CA LYS A 285 50.72 -95.59 -119.69
C LYS A 285 50.09 -96.76 -120.44
N LEU A 286 48.87 -97.18 -120.10
CA LEU A 286 48.11 -98.18 -120.88
C LEU A 286 47.63 -97.65 -122.25
N GLY A 287 47.53 -96.34 -122.43
CA GLY A 287 47.13 -95.71 -123.70
C GLY A 287 48.27 -95.46 -124.69
N VAL A 288 49.52 -95.72 -124.31
CA VAL A 288 50.70 -95.56 -125.18
C VAL A 288 51.08 -96.88 -125.89
N ASP A 289 50.48 -98.01 -125.50
CA ASP A 289 50.71 -99.34 -126.09
C ASP A 289 49.62 -99.76 -127.10
N ASN A 290 49.02 -98.80 -127.84
CA ASN A 290 48.08 -99.09 -128.94
C ASN A 290 48.29 -98.15 -130.13
#